data_AF-A0A661CZA8-F1
#
_entry.id   AF-A0A661CZA8-F1
#
_cell.length_a   1.000
_cell.length_b   1.000
_cell.length_c   1.000
_cell.angle_alpha   90.00
_cell.angle_beta   90.00
_cell.angle_gamma   90.00
#
_symmetry.space_group_name_H-M   'P 1'
#
loop_
_entity.id
_entity.type
_entity.pdbx_description
1 polymer ?
#
loop_
_entity_poly.entity_id
_entity_poly.type
_entity_poly.pdbx_seq_one_letter_code
_entity_poly.pdbx_strand_id
1 'polypeptide(L)'
;INASSLPDFYKQRLLKLRDRRINKDGEIIIKAQKFRTQVKNKEDALERLQDIIKSVATVQKARRPTKATKGSQKRRMDSKTKRGNTKKLRGKVSE
;
A
#
# COMPACT_ATOMS: atom_id res chain seq x y z
N ILE A 1 14.54 12.82 -14.13
CA ILE A 1 14.57 11.44 -13.57
C ILE A 1 15.34 10.51 -14.49
N ASN A 2 15.06 10.47 -15.80
CA ASN A 2 15.76 9.55 -16.72
C ASN A 2 17.27 9.80 -16.82
N ALA A 3 17.67 11.08 -16.86
CA ALA A 3 19.07 11.51 -16.95
C ALA A 3 19.85 11.47 -15.61
N SER A 4 19.24 11.07 -14.49
CA SER A 4 19.95 11.03 -13.20
C SER A 4 20.80 9.77 -13.05
N SER A 5 21.80 9.82 -12.17
CA SER A 5 22.65 8.69 -11.78
C SER A 5 21.97 7.72 -10.80
N LEU A 6 20.66 7.85 -10.58
CA LEU A 6 19.92 6.97 -9.68
C LEU A 6 19.80 5.55 -10.28
N PRO A 7 19.83 4.50 -9.44
CA PRO A 7 19.50 3.14 -9.88
C PRO A 7 18.12 3.06 -10.54
N ASP A 8 17.97 2.15 -11.51
CA ASP A 8 16.76 2.06 -12.32
C ASP A 8 15.49 1.79 -11.51
N PHE A 9 15.60 1.05 -10.40
CA PHE A 9 14.45 0.82 -9.53
C PHE A 9 13.90 2.12 -8.93
N TYR A 10 14.77 3.07 -8.58
CA TYR A 10 14.35 4.39 -8.08
C TYR A 10 13.71 5.19 -9.20
N LYS A 11 14.32 5.19 -10.40
CA LYS A 11 13.77 5.89 -11.57
C LYS A 11 12.36 5.40 -11.90
N GLN A 12 12.17 4.09 -11.98
CA GLN A 12 10.87 3.50 -12.27
C GLN A 12 9.82 3.82 -11.19
N ARG A 13 10.20 3.80 -9.91
CA ARG A 13 9.28 4.14 -8.83
C ARG A 13 8.92 5.63 -8.81
N LEU A 14 9.89 6.51 -9.08
CA LEU A 14 9.66 7.95 -9.21
C LEU A 14 8.72 8.26 -10.38
N LEU A 15 8.92 7.63 -11.53
CA LEU A 15 8.04 7.78 -12.70
C LEU A 15 6.63 7.22 -12.48
N LYS A 16 6.49 6.17 -11.66
CA LYS A 16 5.19 5.62 -11.27
C LYS A 16 4.47 6.44 -10.21
N LEU A 17 5.17 7.34 -9.52
CA LEU A 17 4.60 8.15 -8.47
C LEU A 17 3.76 9.27 -9.10
N ARG A 18 2.48 9.35 -8.72
CA ARG A 18 1.57 10.41 -9.18
C ARG A 18 1.77 11.67 -8.33
N ASP A 19 2.94 12.29 -8.47
CA ASP A 19 3.23 13.59 -7.86
C ASP A 19 2.93 14.71 -8.84
N ARG A 20 2.35 15.81 -8.36
CA ARG A 20 2.19 17.03 -9.16
C ARG A 20 3.53 17.69 -9.51
N ARG A 21 4.58 17.40 -8.74
CA ARG A 21 5.93 17.93 -8.95
C ARG A 21 6.68 17.21 -10.08
N ILE A 22 6.15 16.12 -10.62
CA ILE A 22 6.80 15.34 -11.69
C ILE A 22 6.04 15.56 -13.01
N ASN A 23 6.73 16.10 -14.01
CA ASN A 23 6.17 16.29 -15.34
C ASN A 23 6.12 14.97 -16.12
N LYS A 24 5.35 14.95 -17.22
CA LYS A 24 5.24 13.78 -18.13
C LYS A 24 6.60 13.37 -18.72
N ASP A 25 7.51 14.32 -18.89
CA ASP A 25 8.87 14.09 -19.38
C ASP A 25 9.80 13.50 -18.30
N GLY A 26 9.28 13.27 -17.08
CA GLY A 26 10.03 12.70 -15.98
C GLY A 26 10.98 13.71 -15.33
N GLU A 27 10.65 14.99 -15.35
CA GLU A 27 11.39 16.07 -14.69
C GLU A 27 10.75 16.44 -13.35
N ILE A 28 11.56 16.69 -12.32
CA ILE A 28 11.09 17.07 -10.99
C ILE A 28 11.20 18.58 -10.86
N ILE A 29 10.07 19.27 -10.74
CA ILE A 29 9.99 20.72 -10.56
C ILE A 29 9.60 21.02 -9.11
N ILE A 30 10.52 21.65 -8.36
CA ILE A 30 10.31 22.07 -6.98
C ILE A 30 10.42 23.58 -6.89
N LYS A 31 9.34 24.23 -6.44
CA LYS A 31 9.33 25.66 -6.13
C LYS A 31 9.48 25.86 -4.61
N ALA A 32 10.56 26.51 -4.19
CA ALA A 32 10.79 26.91 -2.81
C ALA A 32 10.76 28.44 -2.69
N GLN A 33 9.74 28.96 -2.01
CA GLN A 33 9.47 30.39 -1.85
C GLN A 33 9.07 30.74 -0.40
N LYS A 34 9.52 29.94 0.56
CA LYS A 34 9.09 30.01 1.96
C LYS A 34 9.84 31.08 2.75
N PHE A 35 11.10 31.33 2.39
CA PHE A 35 12.00 32.21 3.12
C PHE A 35 12.39 33.42 2.29
N ARG A 36 12.85 34.48 2.97
CA ARG A 36 13.36 35.70 2.33
C ARG A 36 14.72 35.50 1.67
N THR A 37 15.55 34.58 2.18
CA THR A 37 16.91 34.34 1.66
C THR A 37 16.95 33.17 0.70
N GLN A 38 17.75 33.30 -0.37
CA GLN A 38 17.92 32.25 -1.37
C GLN A 38 18.53 30.97 -0.77
N VAL A 39 19.48 31.11 0.16
CA VAL A 39 20.14 29.98 0.83
C VAL A 39 19.12 29.09 1.54
N LYS A 40 18.23 29.68 2.34
CA LYS A 40 17.19 28.93 3.05
C LYS A 40 16.17 28.30 2.10
N ASN A 41 15.82 28.98 1.01
CA ASN A 41 14.96 28.39 -0.02
C ASN A 41 15.64 27.23 -0.76
N LYS A 42 16.96 27.31 -0.98
CA LYS A 42 17.74 26.22 -1.59
C LYS A 42 17.77 24.99 -0.67
N GLU A 43 17.99 25.20 0.62
CA GLU A 43 17.96 24.13 1.62
C GLU A 43 16.58 23.45 1.69
N ASP A 44 15.49 24.24 1.74
CA ASP A 44 14.11 23.73 1.70
C ASP A 44 13.80 22.97 0.41
N ALA A 45 14.28 23.43 -0.74
CA ALA A 45 14.13 22.70 -2.00
C ALA A 45 14.86 21.34 -1.98
N LEU A 46 16.07 21.30 -1.41
CA LEU A 46 16.86 20.07 -1.29
C LEU A 46 16.22 19.09 -0.31
N GLU A 47 15.71 19.56 0.82
CA GLU A 47 15.00 18.73 1.81
C GLU A 47 13.77 18.08 1.18
N ARG A 48 12.93 18.88 0.49
CA ARG A 48 11.76 18.36 -0.23
C ARG A 48 12.13 17.36 -1.31
N LEU A 49 13.24 17.58 -2.03
CA LEU A 49 13.73 16.63 -3.02
C LEU A 49 14.13 15.31 -2.36
N GLN A 50 14.85 15.36 -1.25
CA GLN A 50 15.23 14.18 -0.50
C GLN A 50 14.01 13.41 0.00
N ASP A 51 12.97 14.09 0.48
CA ASP A 51 11.75 13.44 0.96
C ASP A 51 11.00 12.71 -0.15
N ILE A 52 10.93 13.30 -1.36
CA ILE A 52 10.36 12.63 -2.54
C ILE A 52 11.14 11.35 -2.82
N ILE A 53 12.47 11.41 -2.83
CA ILE A 53 13.32 10.24 -3.11
C ILE A 53 13.21 9.19 -1.99
N LYS A 54 13.14 9.59 -0.72
CA LYS A 54 12.96 8.68 0.42
C LYS A 54 11.60 7.98 0.37
N SER A 55 10.55 8.67 -0.08
CA SER A 55 9.20 8.08 -0.18
C SER A 55 9.18 6.83 -1.07
N VAL A 56 9.88 6.85 -2.20
CA VAL A 56 9.99 5.71 -3.14
C VAL A 56 11.01 4.66 -2.72
N ALA A 57 11.94 5.00 -1.82
CA ALA A 57 12.93 4.06 -1.29
C ALA A 57 12.27 2.95 -0.48
N THR A 58 11.16 3.26 0.20
CA THR A 58 10.47 2.30 1.06
C THR A 58 9.85 1.17 0.23
N VAL A 59 10.36 -0.05 0.41
CA VAL A 59 9.80 -1.25 -0.22
C VAL A 59 8.68 -1.77 0.69
N GLN A 60 7.43 -1.60 0.27
CA GLN A 60 6.31 -2.21 0.96
C GLN A 60 6.35 -3.74 0.77
N LYS A 61 6.47 -4.48 1.87
CA LYS A 61 6.47 -5.95 1.83
C LYS A 61 5.10 -6.44 1.33
N ALA A 62 5.09 -7.27 0.30
CA ALA A 62 3.86 -7.83 -0.24
C ALA A 62 3.09 -8.58 0.86
N ARG A 63 1.82 -8.19 1.08
CA ARG A 63 0.93 -8.90 2.01
C ARG A 63 0.59 -10.26 1.41
N ARG A 64 0.92 -11.33 2.12
CA ARG A 64 0.42 -12.67 1.80
C ARG A 64 -0.96 -12.85 2.45
N PRO A 65 -2.02 -13.19 1.70
CA PRO A 65 -3.34 -13.37 2.28
C PRO A 65 -3.31 -14.50 3.31
N THR A 66 -3.97 -14.30 4.44
CA THR A 66 -4.10 -15.31 5.47
C THR A 66 -5.19 -16.30 5.08
N LYS A 67 -4.95 -17.60 5.32
CA LYS A 67 -6.00 -18.62 5.19
C LYS A 67 -6.98 -18.51 6.37
N ALA A 68 -8.22 -18.95 6.18
CA ALA A 68 -9.18 -19.06 7.28
C ALA A 68 -8.62 -19.92 8.42
N THR A 69 -8.88 -19.52 9.66
CA THR A 69 -8.31 -20.19 10.84
C THR A 69 -8.90 -21.59 11.02
N LYS A 70 -8.12 -22.53 11.57
CA LYS A 70 -8.60 -23.88 11.91
C LYS A 70 -9.85 -23.83 12.82
N GLY A 71 -9.88 -22.89 13.76
CA GLY A 71 -11.04 -22.68 14.64
C GLY A 71 -12.30 -22.24 13.89
N SER A 72 -12.17 -21.37 12.87
CA SER A 72 -13.30 -20.99 12.01
C SER A 72 -13.84 -22.19 11.22
N GLN A 73 -12.93 -23.03 10.69
CA GLN A 73 -13.31 -24.25 9.96
C GLN A 73 -14.06 -25.25 10.86
N LYS A 74 -13.57 -25.48 12.09
CA LYS A 74 -14.20 -26.36 13.07
C LYS A 74 -15.61 -25.87 13.45
N ARG A 75 -15.75 -24.60 13.83
CA ARG A 75 -17.05 -23.99 14.18
C ARG A 75 -18.05 -24.10 13.04
N ARG A 76 -17.62 -23.87 11.79
CA ARG A 76 -18.49 -24.03 10.61
C ARG A 76 -19.03 -25.46 10.50
N MET A 77 -18.19 -26.47 10.70
CA MET A 77 -18.61 -27.87 10.68
C MET A 77 -19.55 -28.19 11.84
N ASP A 78 -19.23 -27.74 13.05
CA ASP A 78 -20.08 -27.96 14.23
C ASP A 78 -21.46 -27.33 14.05
N SER A 79 -21.52 -26.08 13.56
CA SER A 79 -22.78 -25.40 13.23
C SER A 79 -23.57 -26.15 12.15
N LYS A 80 -22.91 -26.69 11.13
CA LYS A 80 -23.55 -27.50 10.08
C LYS A 80 -24.15 -28.78 10.68
N THR A 81 -23.42 -29.48 11.53
CA THR A 81 -23.89 -30.70 12.22
C THR A 81 -25.06 -30.41 13.15
N LYS A 82 -24.94 -29.37 14.00
CA LYS A 82 -26.02 -28.92 14.89
C LYS A 82 -27.30 -28.63 14.12
N ARG A 83 -27.21 -27.86 13.03
CA ARG A 83 -28.36 -27.53 12.18
C ARG A 83 -28.98 -28.78 11.53
N GLY A 84 -28.15 -29.75 11.13
CA GLY A 84 -28.61 -31.05 10.62
C GLY A 84 -29.43 -31.81 11.66
N ASN A 85 -28.94 -31.90 12.89
CA ASN A 85 -29.66 -32.55 14.00
C ASN A 85 -30.98 -31.85 14.32
N THR A 86 -30.97 -30.51 14.40
CA THR A 86 -32.20 -29.73 14.60
C THR A 86 -33.23 -29.97 13.49
N LYS A 87 -32.79 -30.13 12.23
CA LYS A 87 -33.70 -30.47 11.13
C LYS A 87 -34.28 -31.88 11.23
N LYS A 88 -33.48 -32.87 11.64
CA LYS A 88 -33.95 -34.26 11.84
C LYS A 88 -35.05 -34.33 12.89
N LEU A 89 -34.86 -33.65 14.03
CA LEU A 89 -35.85 -33.59 15.11
C LEU A 89 -37.15 -32.86 14.73
N ARG A 90 -37.14 -32.06 13.66
CA ARG A 90 -38.34 -31.40 13.11
C ARG A 90 -39.08 -32.25 12.06
N GLY A 91 -38.55 -33.42 11.72
CA GLY A 91 -39.23 -34.36 10.81
C GLY A 91 -40.54 -34.86 11.42
N LYS A 92 -41.47 -35.31 10.57
CA LYS A 92 -42.73 -35.92 11.02
C LYS A 92 -42.41 -37.11 11.93
N VAL A 93 -42.97 -37.11 13.13
CA VAL A 93 -42.95 -38.29 14.02
C VAL A 93 -43.92 -39.30 13.42
N SER A 94 -43.41 -40.45 12.97
CA SER A 94 -44.25 -41.62 12.68
C SER A 94 -44.40 -42.43 13.96
N GLU A 95 -45.64 -42.77 14.32
CA GLU A 95 -45.97 -43.71 15.40
C GLU A 95 -45.34 -45.09 15.17
#